data_AF-A0A930RTX7-F1
#
_entry.id   AF-A0A930RTX7-F1
#
_cell.length_a   1.000
_cell.length_b   1.000
_cell.length_c   1.000
_cell.angle_alpha   90.00
_cell.angle_beta   90.00
_cell.angle_gamma   90.00
#
_symmetry.space_group_name_H-M   'P 1'
#
loop_
_entity.id
_entity.type
_entity.pdbx_description
1 polymer ?
#
loop_
_entity_poly.entity_id
_entity_poly.type
_entity_poly.pdbx_seq_one_letter_code
_entity_poly.pdbx_strand_id
1 'polypeptide(L)'
;MEDLTIKVAEYEGPMDVLLHLIREMKIDIYDIPMNELTKQYLNFIHSMKTLELEVAAEYLVMASTLLEIKARMLLPKPKIEELDEDGEPIVEDPRDQLVQQLLEYQQIKENAKKLEELSFLRGLHFGKEASDLSSMQEIIPLKEGEVTTQDLWNALKKLARKNIAKMPLKAN
;
A
#
# COMPACT_ATOMS: atom_id res chain seq x y z
N MET A 1 -29.34 -14.76 3.80
CA MET A 1 -28.42 -13.94 3.00
C MET A 1 -27.93 -12.88 3.97
N GLU A 2 -26.69 -13.00 4.42
CA GLU A 2 -26.09 -11.96 5.27
C GLU A 2 -25.69 -10.79 4.37
N ASP A 3 -26.34 -9.65 4.59
CA ASP A 3 -25.96 -8.41 3.94
C ASP A 3 -24.63 -7.94 4.55
N LEU A 4 -23.54 -8.16 3.83
CA LEU A 4 -22.23 -7.63 4.18
C LEU A 4 -22.30 -6.10 4.04
N THR A 5 -22.45 -5.39 5.17
CA THR A 5 -22.36 -3.92 5.21
C THR A 5 -20.89 -3.52 5.08
N ILE A 6 -20.39 -3.44 3.84
CA ILE A 6 -19.01 -3.02 3.56
C ILE A 6 -18.98 -1.49 3.48
N LYS A 7 -18.26 -0.85 4.40
CA LYS A 7 -17.99 0.60 4.33
C LYS A 7 -16.69 0.83 3.56
N VAL A 8 -16.77 1.59 2.48
CA VAL A 8 -15.63 1.92 1.63
C VAL A 8 -14.55 2.71 2.35
N ALA A 9 -14.94 3.56 3.30
CA ALA A 9 -14.03 4.47 4.00
C ALA A 9 -12.95 3.80 4.87
N GLU A 10 -12.98 2.46 4.99
CA GLU A 10 -12.06 1.68 5.83
C GLU A 10 -10.91 1.04 5.04
N TYR A 11 -10.91 1.10 3.71
CA TYR A 11 -9.88 0.46 2.88
C TYR A 11 -8.92 1.46 2.24
N GLU A 12 -7.63 1.14 2.25
CA GLU A 12 -6.57 1.99 1.68
C GLU A 12 -6.31 1.75 0.17
N GLY A 13 -7.19 1.01 -0.51
CA GLY A 13 -7.11 0.77 -1.95
C GLY A 13 -7.68 -0.58 -2.40
N PRO A 14 -7.58 -0.91 -3.70
CA PRO A 14 -8.16 -2.13 -4.27
C PRO A 14 -7.49 -3.42 -3.77
N MET A 15 -6.18 -3.39 -3.50
CA MET A 15 -5.45 -4.56 -3.01
C MET A 15 -5.89 -4.96 -1.60
N ASP A 16 -6.24 -3.96 -0.77
CA ASP A 16 -6.72 -4.22 0.58
C ASP A 16 -8.10 -4.87 0.59
N VAL A 17 -8.98 -4.40 -0.30
CA VAL A 17 -10.29 -5.04 -0.51
C VAL A 17 -10.10 -6.49 -0.94
N LEU A 18 -9.19 -6.78 -1.86
CA LEU A 18 -8.91 -8.15 -2.29
C LEU A 18 -8.41 -9.03 -1.14
N LEU A 19 -7.44 -8.56 -0.35
CA LEU A 19 -6.97 -9.29 0.83
C LEU A 19 -8.09 -9.54 1.84
N HIS A 20 -8.96 -8.55 2.05
CA HIS A 20 -10.11 -8.70 2.94
C HIS A 20 -11.07 -9.77 2.41
N LEU A 21 -11.44 -9.73 1.14
CA LEU A 21 -12.33 -10.72 0.52
C LEU A 21 -11.74 -12.13 0.58
N ILE A 22 -10.44 -12.30 0.31
CA ILE A 22 -9.73 -13.60 0.41
C ILE A 22 -9.80 -14.15 1.84
N ARG A 23 -9.61 -13.28 2.85
CA ARG A 23 -9.68 -13.65 4.27
C ARG A 23 -11.10 -14.05 4.70
N GLU A 24 -12.11 -13.28 4.32
CA GLU A 24 -13.52 -13.56 4.65
C GLU A 24 -13.98 -14.90 4.04
N MET A 25 -13.58 -15.17 2.80
CA MET A 25 -13.88 -16.44 2.12
C MET A 25 -13.04 -17.62 2.61
N LYS A 26 -12.01 -17.38 3.44
CA LYS A 26 -11.04 -18.41 3.91
C LYS A 26 -10.38 -19.16 2.76
N ILE A 27 -10.02 -18.43 1.71
CA ILE A 27 -9.35 -18.95 0.51
C ILE A 27 -7.84 -18.95 0.74
N ASP A 28 -7.15 -19.94 0.18
CA ASP A 28 -5.69 -19.93 0.08
C ASP A 28 -5.25 -18.88 -0.96
N ILE A 29 -4.32 -18.00 -0.57
CA ILE A 29 -3.78 -16.96 -1.44
C ILE A 29 -3.04 -17.52 -2.66
N TYR A 30 -2.55 -18.77 -2.58
CA TYR A 30 -1.91 -19.46 -3.70
C TYR A 30 -2.91 -20.14 -4.64
N ASP A 31 -4.14 -20.41 -4.20
CA ASP A 31 -5.18 -21.01 -5.03
C ASP A 31 -6.49 -20.21 -4.96
N ILE A 32 -6.48 -19.08 -5.66
CA ILE A 32 -7.60 -18.14 -5.65
C ILE A 32 -8.66 -18.57 -6.68
N PRO A 33 -9.91 -18.88 -6.27
CA PRO A 33 -11.03 -19.11 -7.18
C PRO A 33 -11.46 -17.78 -7.82
N MET A 34 -10.86 -17.47 -8.97
CA MET A 34 -11.08 -16.19 -9.67
C MET A 34 -12.53 -15.90 -10.01
N ASN A 35 -13.35 -16.93 -10.25
CA ASN A 35 -14.78 -16.75 -10.51
C ASN A 35 -15.49 -16.09 -9.33
N GLU A 36 -15.24 -16.57 -8.12
CA GLU A 36 -15.89 -16.11 -6.90
C GLU A 36 -15.31 -14.76 -6.46
N LEU A 37 -13.97 -14.64 -6.42
CA LEU A 37 -13.29 -13.40 -6.07
C LEU A 37 -13.74 -12.23 -6.96
N THR A 38 -13.73 -12.42 -8.29
CA THR A 38 -14.13 -11.38 -9.23
C THR A 38 -15.59 -10.96 -9.02
N LYS A 39 -16.48 -11.93 -8.74
CA LYS A 39 -17.90 -11.66 -8.49
C LYS A 39 -18.07 -10.84 -7.21
N GLN A 40 -17.40 -11.20 -6.14
CA GLN A 40 -17.46 -10.46 -4.88
C GLN A 40 -16.88 -9.05 -5.02
N TYR A 41 -15.75 -8.92 -5.71
CA TYR A 41 -15.13 -7.61 -5.96
C TYR A 41 -16.02 -6.68 -6.79
N LEU A 42 -16.67 -7.21 -7.84
CA LEU A 42 -17.63 -6.43 -8.62
C LEU A 42 -18.85 -6.03 -7.80
N ASN A 43 -19.38 -6.92 -6.95
CA ASN A 43 -20.48 -6.60 -6.04
C ASN A 43 -20.10 -5.46 -5.09
N PHE A 44 -18.88 -5.49 -4.55
CA PHE A 44 -18.34 -4.41 -3.73
C PHE A 44 -18.34 -3.08 -4.50
N ILE A 45 -17.79 -3.02 -5.71
CA ILE A 45 -17.81 -1.79 -6.51
C ILE A 45 -19.24 -1.29 -6.80
N HIS A 46 -20.18 -2.21 -7.06
CA HIS A 46 -21.57 -1.84 -7.32
C HIS A 46 -22.27 -1.27 -6.09
N SER A 47 -21.98 -1.80 -4.89
CA SER A 47 -22.50 -1.23 -3.65
C SER A 47 -21.91 0.16 -3.39
N MET A 48 -20.62 0.38 -3.70
CA MET A 48 -20.02 1.73 -3.62
C MET A 48 -20.72 2.74 -4.52
N LYS A 49 -20.98 2.35 -5.78
CA LYS A 49 -21.62 3.22 -6.78
C LYS A 49 -23.05 3.58 -6.40
N THR A 50 -23.76 2.65 -5.76
CA THR A 50 -25.13 2.86 -5.28
C THR A 50 -25.17 3.83 -4.10
N LEU A 51 -24.07 3.93 -3.33
CA LEU A 51 -23.91 4.83 -2.20
C LEU A 51 -23.32 6.22 -2.59
N GLU A 52 -23.26 6.55 -3.89
CA GLU A 52 -22.70 7.80 -4.43
C GLU A 52 -21.25 8.11 -4.01
N LEU A 53 -20.47 7.08 -3.66
CA LEU A 53 -19.06 7.25 -3.33
C LEU A 53 -18.27 7.47 -4.62
N GLU A 54 -17.38 8.46 -4.62
CA GLU A 54 -16.51 8.78 -5.75
C GLU A 54 -15.59 7.58 -6.01
N VAL A 55 -15.89 6.79 -7.04
CA VAL A 55 -15.15 5.56 -7.33
C VAL A 55 -13.76 5.95 -7.85
N ALA A 56 -12.72 5.67 -7.07
CA ALA A 56 -11.35 5.93 -7.50
C ALA A 56 -10.99 5.06 -8.71
N ALA A 57 -10.27 5.65 -9.68
CA ALA A 57 -9.92 5.01 -10.95
C ALA A 57 -9.19 3.66 -10.77
N GLU A 58 -8.40 3.54 -9.70
CA GLU A 58 -7.66 2.31 -9.33
C GLU A 58 -8.56 1.08 -9.12
N TYR A 59 -9.78 1.26 -8.59
CA TYR A 59 -10.71 0.13 -8.38
C TYR A 59 -11.25 -0.40 -9.71
N LEU A 60 -11.49 0.50 -10.67
CA LEU A 60 -11.94 0.11 -12.01
C LEU A 60 -10.82 -0.59 -12.78
N VAL A 61 -9.57 -0.12 -12.63
CA VAL A 61 -8.40 -0.80 -13.19
C VAL A 61 -8.33 -2.22 -12.64
N MET A 62 -8.38 -2.40 -11.31
CA MET A 62 -8.34 -3.74 -10.71
C MET A 62 -9.52 -4.62 -11.17
N ALA A 63 -10.74 -4.07 -11.28
CA ALA A 63 -11.89 -4.81 -11.80
C ALA A 63 -11.64 -5.33 -13.23
N SER A 64 -11.05 -4.50 -14.09
CA SER A 64 -10.69 -4.90 -15.45
C SER A 64 -9.63 -6.00 -15.48
N THR A 65 -8.62 -5.91 -14.61
CA THR A 65 -7.57 -6.93 -14.45
C THR A 65 -8.15 -8.27 -14.00
N LEU A 66 -9.04 -8.29 -13.00
CA LEU A 66 -9.68 -9.53 -12.54
C LEU A 66 -10.53 -10.18 -13.64
N LEU A 67 -11.26 -9.36 -14.42
CA LEU A 67 -12.04 -9.84 -15.56
C LEU A 67 -11.16 -10.43 -16.65
N GLU A 68 -10.02 -9.78 -16.96
CA GLU A 68 -9.03 -10.27 -17.92
C GLU A 68 -8.45 -11.62 -17.48
N ILE A 69 -8.00 -11.73 -16.23
CA ILE A 69 -7.46 -12.99 -15.67
C ILE A 69 -8.53 -14.09 -15.74
N LYS A 70 -9.76 -13.80 -15.29
CA LYS A 70 -10.88 -14.75 -15.35
C LYS A 70 -11.15 -15.20 -16.79
N ALA A 71 -11.15 -14.29 -17.77
CA ALA A 71 -11.37 -14.62 -19.16
C ALA A 71 -10.25 -15.53 -19.70
N ARG A 72 -8.97 -15.18 -19.46
CA ARG A 72 -7.82 -16.00 -19.88
C ARG A 72 -7.86 -17.41 -19.29
N MET A 73 -8.27 -17.56 -18.05
CA MET A 73 -8.40 -18.87 -17.40
C MET A 73 -9.52 -19.75 -17.99
N LEU A 74 -10.60 -19.13 -18.48
CA LEU A 74 -11.74 -19.85 -19.06
C LEU A 74 -11.57 -20.13 -20.55
N LEU A 75 -10.71 -19.38 -21.24
CA LEU A 75 -10.48 -19.53 -22.67
C LEU A 75 -9.58 -20.75 -22.95
N PRO A 76 -9.75 -21.42 -24.11
CA PRO A 76 -8.87 -22.49 -24.54
C PRO A 76 -7.42 -21.99 -24.62
N LYS A 77 -6.49 -22.71 -23.97
CA LYS A 77 -5.07 -22.38 -24.03
C LYS A 77 -4.59 -22.52 -25.48
N PRO A 78 -3.88 -21.52 -26.04
CA PRO A 78 -3.21 -21.69 -27.33
C PRO A 78 -2.24 -22.89 -27.23
N LYS A 79 -1.98 -23.57 -28.35
CA LYS A 79 -0.98 -24.65 -28.37
C LYS A 79 0.35 -24.06 -27.91
N ILE A 80 0.85 -24.57 -26.80
CA ILE A 80 2.09 -24.09 -26.17
C ILE A 80 3.26 -24.56 -27.02
N GLU A 81 4.10 -23.63 -27.48
CA GLU A 81 5.31 -23.92 -28.29
C GLU A 81 6.58 -24.05 -27.42
N GLU A 82 6.54 -23.56 -26.18
CA GLU A 82 7.67 -23.58 -25.24
C GLU A 82 7.54 -24.72 -24.24
N LEU A 83 8.56 -25.60 -24.23
CA LEU A 83 8.68 -26.73 -23.32
C LEU A 83 9.75 -26.40 -22.28
N ASP A 84 9.58 -26.85 -21.05
CA ASP A 84 10.60 -26.76 -20.01
C ASP A 84 11.72 -27.80 -20.22
N GLU A 85 12.70 -27.82 -19.31
CA GLU A 85 13.85 -28.75 -19.37
C GLU A 85 13.43 -30.24 -19.35
N ASP A 86 12.23 -30.53 -18.85
CA ASP A 86 11.65 -31.87 -18.75
C ASP A 86 10.70 -32.20 -19.93
N GLY A 87 10.52 -31.26 -20.87
CA GLY A 87 9.67 -31.45 -22.05
C GLY A 87 8.18 -31.25 -21.77
N GLU A 88 7.81 -30.63 -20.66
CA GLU A 88 6.43 -30.26 -20.33
C GLU A 88 6.12 -28.84 -20.83
N PRO A 89 4.87 -28.56 -21.24
CA PRO A 89 4.49 -27.23 -21.70
C PRO A 89 4.61 -26.20 -20.57
N ILE A 90 5.38 -25.13 -20.78
CA ILE A 90 5.41 -24.01 -19.84
C ILE A 90 4.06 -23.29 -19.93
N VAL A 91 3.26 -23.40 -18.88
CA VAL A 91 2.02 -22.63 -18.74
C VAL A 91 2.10 -21.75 -17.51
N GLU A 92 2.40 -20.48 -17.73
CA GLU A 92 2.31 -19.46 -16.69
C GLU A 92 0.85 -19.33 -16.23
N ASP A 93 0.61 -19.38 -14.91
CA ASP A 93 -0.73 -19.16 -14.38
C ASP A 93 -1.03 -17.65 -14.53
N PRO A 94 -2.10 -17.25 -15.25
CA PRO A 94 -2.45 -15.84 -15.40
C PRO A 94 -2.71 -15.12 -14.07
N ARG A 95 -2.83 -15.86 -12.95
CA ARG A 95 -2.98 -15.34 -11.59
C ARG A 95 -1.66 -14.97 -10.92
N ASP A 96 -0.52 -15.48 -11.37
CA ASP A 96 0.76 -15.41 -10.64
C ASP A 96 1.17 -13.98 -10.29
N GLN A 97 1.04 -13.06 -11.24
CA GLN A 97 1.34 -11.64 -11.02
C GLN A 97 0.46 -11.02 -9.93
N LEU A 98 -0.84 -11.36 -9.90
CA LEU A 98 -1.76 -10.85 -8.88
C LEU A 98 -1.42 -11.42 -7.49
N VAL A 99 -1.10 -12.71 -7.42
CA VAL A 99 -0.71 -13.37 -6.16
C VAL A 99 0.55 -12.73 -5.60
N GLN A 100 1.56 -12.47 -6.43
CA GLN A 100 2.79 -11.81 -6.01
C GLN A 100 2.52 -10.42 -5.44
N GLN A 101 1.69 -9.62 -6.11
CA GLN A 101 1.33 -8.28 -5.64
C GLN A 101 0.55 -8.32 -4.31
N LEU A 102 -0.36 -9.28 -4.15
CA LEU A 102 -1.11 -9.46 -2.90
C LEU A 102 -0.17 -9.82 -1.73
N LEU A 103 0.79 -10.70 -1.95
CA LEU A 103 1.78 -11.10 -0.95
C LEU A 103 2.68 -9.93 -0.56
N GLU A 104 3.18 -9.16 -1.53
CA GLU A 104 4.01 -7.98 -1.27
C GLU A 104 3.24 -6.93 -0.48
N TYR A 105 2.01 -6.63 -0.89
CA TYR A 105 1.15 -5.69 -0.18
C TYR A 105 0.84 -6.17 1.24
N GLN A 106 0.55 -7.46 1.44
CA GLN A 106 0.34 -8.03 2.77
C GLN A 106 1.58 -7.82 3.66
N GLN A 107 2.77 -8.10 3.14
CA GLN A 107 4.02 -7.92 3.89
C GLN A 107 4.25 -6.46 4.28
N ILE A 108 4.01 -5.53 3.36
CA ILE A 108 4.11 -4.09 3.63
C ILE A 108 3.10 -3.69 4.71
N LYS A 109 1.84 -4.15 4.60
CA LYS A 109 0.79 -3.85 5.57
C LYS A 109 1.14 -4.35 6.98
N GLU A 110 1.70 -5.55 7.10
CA GLU A 110 2.18 -6.09 8.38
C GLU A 110 3.34 -5.28 8.96
N ASN A 111 4.28 -4.86 8.12
CA ASN A 111 5.41 -4.03 8.56
C ASN A 111 4.97 -2.62 8.96
N ALA A 112 4.01 -2.03 8.23
CA ALA A 112 3.42 -0.74 8.56
C ALA A 112 2.77 -0.78 9.95
N LYS A 113 2.01 -1.85 10.25
CA LYS A 113 1.42 -2.06 11.58
C LYS A 113 2.48 -2.14 12.70
N LYS A 114 3.57 -2.87 12.47
CA LYS A 114 4.69 -2.92 13.43
C LYS A 114 5.33 -1.54 13.64
N LEU A 115 5.49 -0.76 12.57
CA LEU A 115 6.02 0.61 12.65
C LEU A 115 5.07 1.55 13.40
N GLU A 116 3.76 1.39 13.22
CA GLU A 116 2.75 2.12 13.98
C GLU A 116 2.87 1.82 15.49
N GLU A 117 2.99 0.54 15.87
CA GLU A 117 3.21 0.12 17.26
C GLU A 117 4.50 0.74 17.84
N LEU A 118 5.60 0.71 17.09
CA LEU A 118 6.87 1.33 17.50
C LEU A 118 6.77 2.85 17.61
N SER A 119 6.08 3.50 16.67
CA SER A 119 5.81 4.94 16.70
C SER A 119 5.01 5.32 17.94
N PHE A 120 3.97 4.54 18.26
CA PHE A 120 3.16 4.73 19.46
C PHE A 120 4.01 4.62 20.72
N LEU A 121 4.82 3.56 20.86
CA LEU A 121 5.73 3.39 21.99
C LEU A 121 6.74 4.53 22.09
N ARG A 122 7.29 5.00 20.96
CA ARG A 122 8.18 6.15 20.92
C ARG A 122 7.48 7.43 21.38
N GLY A 123 6.22 7.62 21.03
CA GLY A 123 5.39 8.75 21.44
C GLY A 123 5.15 8.84 22.95
N LEU A 124 5.28 7.73 23.68
CA LEU A 124 5.21 7.73 25.16
C LEU A 124 6.44 8.35 25.83
N HIS A 125 7.55 8.52 25.08
CA HIS A 125 8.78 9.11 25.61
C HIS A 125 8.87 10.60 25.30
N PHE A 126 8.76 11.43 26.34
CA PHE A 126 8.91 12.88 26.24
C PHE A 126 10.34 13.30 26.58
N GLY A 127 11.00 13.98 25.64
CA GLY A 127 12.30 14.61 25.85
C GLY A 127 12.18 16.10 26.14
N LYS A 128 13.14 16.66 26.87
CA LYS A 128 13.28 18.12 26.96
C LYS A 128 13.78 18.68 25.63
N GLU A 129 13.42 19.92 25.33
CA GLU A 129 14.02 20.60 24.18
C GLU A 129 15.54 20.72 24.34
N ALA A 130 16.26 20.72 23.22
CA ALA A 130 17.69 20.95 23.23
C ALA A 130 17.97 22.30 23.90
N SER A 131 18.82 22.29 24.92
CA SER A 131 19.25 23.51 25.58
C SER A 131 19.99 24.39 24.58
N ASP A 132 19.73 25.69 24.61
CA ASP A 132 20.50 26.65 23.83
C ASP A 132 21.92 26.74 24.42
N LEU A 133 22.91 26.32 23.63
CA LEU A 133 24.33 26.36 23.97
C LEU A 133 25.07 27.46 23.21
N SER A 134 24.36 28.36 22.53
CA SER A 134 24.96 29.42 21.70
C SER A 134 25.96 30.28 22.47
N SER A 135 25.75 30.50 23.77
CA SER A 135 26.66 31.25 24.65
C SER A 135 27.94 30.51 25.01
N MET A 136 27.98 29.18 24.87
CA MET A 136 29.14 28.33 25.18
C MET A 136 29.85 27.84 23.90
N GLN A 137 29.36 28.24 22.73
CA GLN A 137 29.88 27.80 21.44
C GLN A 137 30.98 28.74 20.98
N GLU A 138 32.18 28.20 20.74
CA GLU A 138 33.19 28.95 20.01
C GLU A 138 32.75 29.13 18.56
N ILE A 139 32.68 30.38 18.10
CA ILE A 139 32.36 30.68 16.71
C ILE A 139 33.58 30.34 15.86
N ILE A 140 33.58 29.13 15.31
CA ILE A 140 34.57 28.73 14.31
C ILE A 140 34.07 29.29 12.97
N PRO A 141 34.73 30.29 12.37
CA PRO A 141 34.33 30.81 11.07
C PRO A 141 34.43 29.70 10.04
N LEU A 142 33.36 29.55 9.25
CA LEU A 142 33.34 28.62 8.12
C LEU A 142 34.43 29.02 7.13
N LYS A 143 35.16 28.03 6.62
CA LYS A 143 36.13 28.26 5.54
C LYS A 143 35.39 28.62 4.25
N GLU A 144 36.00 29.45 3.44
CA GLU A 144 35.44 29.83 2.15
C GLU A 144 35.27 28.60 1.25
N GLY A 145 34.03 28.37 0.78
CA GLY A 145 33.65 27.19 -0.01
C GLY A 145 33.25 25.94 0.80
N GLU A 146 33.25 26.00 2.14
CA GLU A 146 32.91 24.87 3.02
C GLU A 146 31.41 24.55 3.07
N VAL A 147 30.56 25.50 2.67
CA VAL A 147 29.11 25.34 2.63
C VAL A 147 28.57 25.79 1.28
N THR A 148 27.69 24.97 0.69
CA THR A 148 27.05 25.26 -0.59
C THR A 148 25.62 25.77 -0.40
N THR A 149 25.03 26.34 -1.45
CA THR A 149 23.60 26.72 -1.46
C THR A 149 22.67 25.52 -1.24
N GLN A 150 23.12 24.31 -1.61
CA GLN A 150 22.42 23.05 -1.38
C GLN A 150 22.31 22.74 0.12
N ASP A 151 23.36 23.02 0.89
CA ASP A 151 23.42 22.77 2.33
C ASP A 151 22.50 23.71 3.09
N LEU A 152 22.45 24.98 2.69
CA LEU A 152 21.49 25.95 3.20
C LEU A 152 20.04 25.50 2.93
N TRP A 153 19.78 25.00 1.73
CA TRP A 153 18.44 24.51 1.38
C TRP A 153 18.05 23.27 2.20
N ASN A 154 18.99 22.34 2.40
CA ASN A 154 18.78 21.17 3.25
C ASN A 154 18.53 21.54 4.72
N ALA A 155 19.26 22.52 5.26
CA ALA A 155 19.05 23.03 6.61
C ALA A 155 17.65 23.66 6.77
N LEU A 156 17.22 24.46 5.79
CA LEU A 156 15.89 25.07 5.77
C LEU A 156 14.77 24.00 5.68
N LYS A 157 14.93 22.97 4.83
CA LYS A 157 14.01 21.82 4.80
C LYS A 157 13.90 21.11 6.15
N LYS A 158 15.03 20.91 6.84
CA LYS A 158 15.08 20.27 8.16
C LYS A 158 14.34 21.10 9.21
N LEU A 159 14.49 22.42 9.16
CA LEU A 159 13.78 23.36 10.04
C LEU A 159 12.27 23.37 9.77
N ALA A 160 11.85 23.41 8.50
CA ALA A 160 10.45 23.37 8.11
C ALA A 160 9.74 22.10 8.61
N ARG A 161 10.38 20.93 8.45
CA ARG A 161 9.86 19.64 8.98
C ARG A 161 9.69 19.66 10.50
N LYS A 162 10.65 20.23 11.23
CA LYS A 162 10.60 20.36 12.69
C LYS A 162 9.44 21.26 13.15
N ASN A 163 9.16 22.35 12.42
CA ASN A 163 8.05 23.25 12.74
C ASN A 163 6.68 22.65 12.41
N ILE A 164 6.55 21.92 11.30
CA ILE A 164 5.32 21.20 10.96
C ILE A 164 4.98 20.15 12.02
N ALA A 165 5.99 19.39 12.49
CA ALA A 165 5.81 18.39 13.55
C ALA A 165 5.46 18.99 14.93
N LYS A 166 5.69 20.30 15.14
CA LYS A 166 5.34 21.02 16.37
C LYS A 166 3.97 21.70 16.31
N MET A 167 3.34 21.81 15.13
CA MET A 167 2.00 22.37 15.05
C MET A 167 1.02 21.43 15.75
N PRO A 168 0.18 21.92 16.69
CA PRO A 168 -0.85 21.09 17.28
C PRO A 168 -1.78 20.61 16.16
N LEU A 169 -2.09 19.31 16.16
CA LEU A 169 -3.14 18.75 15.31
C LEU A 169 -4.41 19.55 15.61
N LYS A 170 -4.92 20.29 14.62
CA LYS A 170 -6.21 20.97 14.75
C LYS A 170 -7.26 19.86 14.97
N ALA A 171 -7.81 19.81 16.18
CA ALA A 171 -9.00 19.03 16.44
C ALA A 171 -10.15 19.67 15.64
N ASN A 172 -10.67 18.93 14.66
CA ASN A 172 -11.98 19.17 14.07
C ASN A 172 -12.96 18.20 14.70
#